data_AF-A0A0E2HDP3-F1
#
_entry.id   AF-A0A0E2HDP3-F1
#
_cell.length_a   1.000
_cell.length_b   1.000
_cell.length_c   1.000
_cell.angle_alpha   90.00
_cell.angle_beta   90.00
_cell.angle_gamma   90.00
#
_symmetry.space_group_name_H-M   'P 1'
#
loop_
_entity.id
_entity.type
_entity.pdbx_description
1 polymer ?
#
loop_
_entity_poly.entity_id
_entity_poly.type
_entity_poly.pdbx_seq_one_letter_code
_entity_poly.pdbx_strand_id
1 'polypeptide(L)'
;MPSKPIQYQGKLYPSKTELCQEFGIDYNLFVQREMRGWSIEDAIKTGVGELWANRTPVEFRGVLYPSVKSVADEYGLSYSRLSHFYYRNNDIDQAVQRCVESQGVSIELWGRSYYGVSDVAMKFGLKYAALVWRMRDGTGLEQAVKTMLEEEPVIFRGKQYENFVDLCAEYHIQPGNVYERLRYGLTLEDALTRGIKNTGNRRTIYYEGKEYPSHRDLCRAYGLSELCVREQTRRNPLQFLDAFQLLVDLKEQAGIPREEYLNYIPGCRVRGKNYKTAARFAAEFGITASTLYTYKSRHDCSTVFEAFEQMQEEVRCAYLKEGKPEFYSDLLKKYDDYQIKKMNLEKVAVPRYPTIQGFDFHTDCYDTLAIYEGLLNQRIMEITGGTQTPQMEGLK
;
A
#
# COMPACT_ATOMS: atom_id res chain seq x y z
N MET A 1 -29.36 -31.89 -72.22
CA MET A 1 -30.45 -32.26 -71.29
C MET A 1 -30.93 -30.96 -70.66
N PRO A 2 -32.22 -30.59 -70.74
CA PRO A 2 -32.70 -29.37 -70.09
C PRO A 2 -32.55 -29.52 -68.56
N SER A 3 -31.97 -28.52 -67.91
CA SER A 3 -31.80 -28.50 -66.45
C SER A 3 -33.15 -28.58 -65.77
N LYS A 4 -33.29 -29.51 -64.81
CA LYS A 4 -34.53 -29.62 -64.02
C LYS A 4 -34.60 -28.44 -63.05
N PRO A 5 -35.75 -27.74 -62.99
CA PRO A 5 -35.92 -26.65 -62.04
C PRO A 5 -35.94 -27.18 -60.59
N ILE A 6 -35.31 -26.45 -59.68
CA ILE A 6 -35.26 -26.76 -58.24
C ILE A 6 -36.08 -25.72 -57.48
N GLN A 7 -36.93 -26.18 -56.56
CA GLN A 7 -37.56 -25.28 -55.61
C GLN A 7 -36.75 -25.23 -54.31
N TYR A 8 -36.37 -24.03 -53.88
CA TYR A 8 -35.67 -23.80 -52.62
C TYR A 8 -36.24 -22.56 -51.91
N GLN A 9 -36.65 -22.71 -50.65
CA GLN A 9 -37.25 -21.64 -49.83
C GLN A 9 -38.40 -20.88 -50.53
N GLY A 10 -39.25 -21.60 -51.29
CA GLY A 10 -40.39 -21.01 -52.00
C GLY A 10 -40.06 -20.30 -53.32
N LYS A 11 -38.79 -20.13 -53.68
CA LYS A 11 -38.36 -19.68 -55.02
C LYS A 11 -38.10 -20.87 -55.94
N LEU A 12 -38.48 -20.71 -57.21
CA LEU A 12 -38.21 -21.70 -58.26
C LEU A 12 -36.98 -21.27 -59.06
N TYR A 13 -35.96 -22.12 -59.05
CA TYR A 13 -34.70 -21.92 -59.77
C TYR A 13 -34.72 -22.70 -61.08
N PRO A 14 -34.43 -22.06 -62.23
CA PRO A 14 -34.34 -22.73 -63.53
C PRO A 14 -33.31 -23.85 -63.59
N SER A 15 -32.22 -23.74 -62.82
CA SER A 15 -31.16 -24.73 -62.79
C SER A 15 -30.47 -24.81 -61.43
N LYS A 16 -29.82 -25.95 -61.14
CA LYS A 16 -28.97 -26.09 -59.96
C LYS A 16 -27.78 -25.12 -59.99
N THR A 17 -27.34 -24.75 -61.20
CA THR A 17 -26.23 -23.81 -61.42
C THR A 17 -26.59 -22.40 -60.96
N GLU A 18 -27.80 -21.92 -61.28
CA GLU A 18 -28.27 -20.60 -60.81
C GLU A 18 -28.49 -20.54 -59.31
N LEU A 19 -29.01 -21.62 -58.72
CA LEU A 19 -29.08 -21.78 -57.26
C LEU A 19 -27.68 -21.68 -56.64
N CYS A 20 -26.71 -22.43 -57.16
CA CYS A 20 -25.32 -22.39 -56.68
C CYS A 20 -24.68 -21.00 -56.83
N GLN A 21 -24.99 -20.27 -57.91
CA GLN A 21 -24.48 -18.92 -58.13
C GLN A 21 -25.06 -17.88 -57.16
N GLU A 22 -26.37 -17.91 -56.88
CA GLU A 22 -26.98 -16.96 -55.93
C GLU A 22 -26.44 -17.14 -54.50
N PHE A 23 -26.17 -18.39 -54.09
CA PHE A 23 -25.67 -18.71 -52.76
C PHE A 23 -24.14 -18.83 -52.67
N GLY A 24 -23.41 -18.60 -53.77
CA GLY A 24 -21.93 -18.58 -53.79
C GLY A 24 -21.27 -19.94 -53.55
N ILE A 25 -21.88 -21.02 -54.02
CA ILE A 25 -21.44 -22.41 -53.79
C ILE A 25 -20.89 -23.02 -55.07
N ASP A 26 -19.82 -23.80 -54.96
CA ASP A 26 -19.31 -24.55 -56.11
C ASP A 26 -20.32 -25.61 -56.57
N TYR A 27 -20.63 -25.59 -57.88
CA TYR A 27 -21.62 -26.48 -58.49
C TYR A 27 -21.24 -27.97 -58.34
N ASN A 28 -19.96 -28.32 -58.46
CA ASN A 28 -19.52 -29.71 -58.35
C ASN A 28 -19.62 -30.19 -56.89
N LEU A 29 -19.33 -29.32 -55.93
CA LEU A 29 -19.52 -29.61 -54.51
C LEU A 29 -21.01 -29.86 -54.17
N PHE A 30 -21.92 -29.06 -54.70
CA PHE A 30 -23.36 -29.24 -54.52
C PHE A 30 -23.84 -30.58 -55.10
N VAL A 31 -23.44 -30.92 -56.32
CA VAL A 31 -23.79 -32.20 -56.97
C VAL A 31 -23.24 -33.40 -56.20
N GLN A 32 -22.00 -33.34 -55.71
CA GLN A 32 -21.42 -34.42 -54.91
C GLN A 32 -22.15 -34.62 -53.57
N ARG A 33 -22.60 -33.54 -52.93
CA ARG A 33 -23.38 -33.59 -51.69
C ARG A 33 -24.76 -34.23 -51.92
N GLU A 34 -25.42 -33.87 -53.01
CA GLU A 34 -26.69 -34.48 -53.42
C GLU A 34 -26.55 -35.97 -53.72
N MET A 35 -25.48 -36.39 -54.42
CA MET A 35 -25.19 -37.81 -54.65
C MET A 35 -24.92 -38.60 -53.36
N ARG A 36 -24.47 -37.91 -52.30
CA ARG A 36 -24.28 -38.47 -50.95
C ARG A 36 -25.54 -38.38 -50.07
N GLY A 37 -26.68 -37.98 -50.65
CA GLY A 37 -27.98 -37.95 -49.97
C GLY A 37 -28.20 -36.74 -49.07
N TRP A 38 -27.43 -35.66 -49.23
CA TRP A 38 -27.64 -34.43 -48.45
C TRP A 38 -28.91 -33.71 -48.87
N SER A 39 -29.57 -33.06 -47.89
CA SER A 39 -30.68 -32.15 -48.19
C SER A 39 -30.14 -30.89 -48.90
N ILE A 40 -30.98 -30.26 -49.72
CA ILE A 40 -30.62 -29.03 -50.45
C ILE A 40 -30.31 -27.90 -49.45
N GLU A 41 -31.01 -27.83 -48.33
CA GLU A 41 -30.78 -26.86 -47.24
C GLU A 41 -29.42 -27.05 -46.58
N ASP A 42 -29.03 -28.27 -46.24
CA ASP A 42 -27.74 -28.57 -45.61
C ASP A 42 -26.58 -28.32 -46.56
N ALA A 43 -26.77 -28.66 -47.84
CA ALA A 43 -25.78 -28.43 -48.89
C ALA A 43 -25.53 -26.93 -49.13
N ILE A 44 -26.54 -26.08 -48.92
CA ILE A 44 -26.44 -24.63 -49.09
C ILE A 44 -25.87 -23.93 -47.85
N LYS A 45 -26.33 -24.29 -46.64
CA LYS A 45 -25.83 -23.70 -45.38
C LYS A 45 -24.33 -23.91 -45.17
N THR A 46 -23.78 -25.01 -45.66
CA THR A 46 -22.35 -25.35 -45.55
C THR A 46 -21.48 -24.74 -46.68
N GLY A 47 -21.99 -23.77 -47.42
CA GLY A 47 -21.33 -23.17 -48.58
C GLY A 47 -20.39 -22.00 -48.31
N VAL A 48 -20.45 -21.36 -47.14
CA VAL A 48 -19.63 -20.16 -46.86
C VAL A 48 -18.39 -20.55 -46.05
N GLY A 49 -17.28 -20.79 -46.76
CA GLY A 49 -15.93 -20.91 -46.18
C GLY A 49 -15.55 -22.32 -45.70
N GLU A 50 -14.75 -23.01 -46.50
CA GLU A 50 -13.89 -24.18 -46.20
C GLU A 50 -14.40 -25.32 -45.30
N LEU A 51 -14.64 -26.51 -45.89
CA LEU A 51 -14.36 -27.79 -45.22
C LEU A 51 -13.84 -28.82 -46.24
N TRP A 52 -12.53 -29.06 -46.25
CA TRP A 52 -11.94 -30.19 -46.99
C TRP A 52 -12.39 -31.51 -46.38
N ALA A 53 -12.83 -32.42 -47.24
CA ALA A 53 -13.79 -33.49 -46.99
C ALA A 53 -13.36 -34.67 -46.08
N ASN A 54 -12.44 -34.51 -45.12
CA ASN A 54 -12.02 -35.64 -44.26
C ASN A 54 -11.44 -35.23 -42.90
N ARG A 55 -11.97 -34.17 -42.25
CA ARG A 55 -11.50 -33.78 -40.91
C ARG A 55 -12.66 -33.60 -39.95
N THR A 56 -12.63 -34.37 -38.86
CA THR A 56 -13.55 -34.22 -37.73
C THR A 56 -13.23 -32.90 -37.03
N PRO A 57 -14.19 -31.95 -36.92
CA PRO A 57 -14.00 -30.74 -36.16
C PRO A 57 -13.83 -31.08 -34.67
N VAL A 58 -12.96 -30.34 -33.98
CA VAL A 58 -12.63 -30.58 -32.58
C VAL A 58 -12.71 -29.27 -31.82
N GLU A 59 -13.44 -29.24 -30.73
CA GLU A 59 -13.49 -28.10 -29.82
C GLU A 59 -12.35 -28.21 -28.81
N PHE A 60 -11.52 -27.18 -28.69
CA PHE A 60 -10.50 -27.09 -27.66
C PHE A 60 -10.58 -25.72 -26.99
N ARG A 61 -10.77 -25.71 -25.67
CA ARG A 61 -10.86 -24.48 -24.84
C ARG A 61 -11.90 -23.45 -25.31
N GLY A 62 -13.02 -23.93 -25.85
CA GLY A 62 -14.13 -23.10 -26.35
C GLY A 62 -13.94 -22.57 -27.78
N VAL A 63 -12.86 -22.95 -28.47
CA VAL A 63 -12.63 -22.63 -29.88
C VAL A 63 -12.84 -23.90 -30.73
N LEU A 64 -13.65 -23.77 -31.79
CA LEU A 64 -13.88 -24.85 -32.75
C LEU A 64 -12.77 -24.87 -33.80
N TYR A 65 -11.95 -25.92 -33.76
CA TYR A 65 -10.90 -26.15 -34.73
C TYR A 65 -11.38 -27.07 -35.86
N PRO A 66 -10.99 -26.80 -37.12
CA PRO A 66 -11.33 -27.68 -38.25
C PRO A 66 -10.75 -29.10 -38.13
N SER A 67 -9.70 -29.30 -37.32
CA SER A 67 -9.07 -30.62 -37.14
C SER A 67 -8.10 -30.70 -35.95
N VAL A 68 -7.76 -31.93 -35.55
CA VAL A 68 -6.62 -32.19 -34.62
C VAL A 68 -5.30 -31.62 -35.15
N LYS A 69 -5.13 -31.56 -36.48
CA LYS A 69 -3.94 -30.96 -37.10
C LYS A 69 -3.87 -29.46 -36.90
N SER A 70 -5.00 -28.73 -37.02
CA SER A 70 -5.01 -27.29 -36.77
C SER A 70 -4.70 -26.96 -35.31
N VAL A 71 -5.14 -27.80 -34.36
CA VAL A 71 -4.73 -27.68 -32.95
C VAL A 71 -3.21 -27.90 -32.82
N ALA A 72 -2.67 -28.92 -33.47
CA ALA A 72 -1.23 -29.19 -33.45
C ALA A 72 -0.41 -28.02 -34.01
N ASP A 73 -0.82 -27.46 -35.15
CA ASP A 73 -0.13 -26.37 -35.83
C ASP A 73 -0.20 -25.07 -35.00
N GLU A 74 -1.34 -24.77 -34.36
CA GLU A 74 -1.52 -23.56 -33.56
C GLU A 74 -0.68 -23.54 -32.28
N TYR A 75 -0.61 -24.68 -31.58
CA TYR A 75 0.14 -24.80 -30.31
C TYR A 75 1.57 -25.34 -30.48
N GLY A 76 2.00 -25.59 -31.72
CA GLY A 76 3.35 -26.08 -32.03
C GLY A 76 3.60 -27.53 -31.61
N LEU A 77 2.55 -28.35 -31.57
CA LEU A 77 2.62 -29.75 -31.15
C LEU A 77 2.88 -30.67 -32.35
N SER A 78 3.47 -31.85 -32.10
CA SER A 78 3.63 -32.86 -33.15
C SER A 78 2.28 -33.48 -33.49
N TYR A 79 1.77 -33.23 -34.71
CA TYR A 79 0.52 -33.82 -35.20
C TYR A 79 0.48 -35.34 -35.02
N SER A 80 1.55 -36.05 -35.38
CA SER A 80 1.59 -37.52 -35.28
C SER A 80 1.42 -38.03 -33.85
N ARG A 81 2.01 -37.33 -32.88
CA ARG A 81 1.88 -37.68 -31.45
C ARG A 81 0.52 -37.29 -30.89
N LEU A 82 0.06 -36.07 -31.19
CA LEU A 82 -1.24 -35.58 -30.73
C LEU A 82 -2.37 -36.48 -31.26
N SER A 83 -2.31 -36.82 -32.55
CA SER A 83 -3.23 -37.74 -33.21
C SER A 83 -3.25 -39.12 -32.55
N HIS A 84 -2.07 -39.68 -32.23
CA HIS A 84 -1.96 -40.96 -31.52
C HIS A 84 -2.62 -40.94 -30.14
N PHE A 85 -2.45 -39.86 -29.36
CA PHE A 85 -3.11 -39.73 -28.06
C PHE A 85 -4.61 -39.48 -28.18
N TYR A 86 -5.03 -38.70 -29.18
CA TYR A 86 -6.44 -38.39 -29.43
C TYR A 86 -7.24 -39.64 -29.82
N TYR A 87 -6.75 -40.44 -30.78
CA TYR A 87 -7.46 -41.66 -31.20
C TYR A 87 -7.53 -42.75 -30.12
N ARG A 88 -6.68 -42.69 -29.09
CA ARG A 88 -6.68 -43.64 -27.97
C ARG A 88 -7.61 -43.22 -26.83
N ASN A 89 -7.71 -41.93 -26.57
CA ASN A 89 -8.43 -41.38 -25.42
C ASN A 89 -9.77 -40.73 -25.79
N ASN A 90 -9.99 -40.42 -27.07
CA ASN A 90 -11.15 -39.68 -27.61
C ASN A 90 -11.45 -38.34 -26.88
N ASP A 91 -10.43 -37.75 -26.28
CA ASP A 91 -10.46 -36.51 -25.51
C ASP A 91 -9.26 -35.66 -25.95
N ILE A 92 -9.53 -34.49 -26.53
CA ILE A 92 -8.51 -33.60 -27.08
C ILE A 92 -7.70 -32.91 -25.98
N ASP A 93 -8.31 -32.53 -24.86
CA ASP A 93 -7.65 -31.83 -23.77
C ASP A 93 -6.60 -32.75 -23.11
N GLN A 94 -6.99 -33.99 -22.82
CA GLN A 94 -6.06 -34.99 -22.29
C GLN A 94 -4.96 -35.38 -23.30
N ALA A 95 -5.29 -35.43 -24.60
CA ALA A 95 -4.32 -35.75 -25.64
C ALA A 95 -3.24 -34.66 -25.80
N VAL A 96 -3.64 -33.39 -25.74
CA VAL A 96 -2.74 -32.24 -25.76
C VAL A 96 -1.82 -32.26 -24.54
N GLN A 97 -2.37 -32.45 -23.35
CA GLN A 97 -1.58 -32.48 -22.11
C GLN A 97 -0.49 -33.56 -22.15
N ARG A 98 -0.83 -34.80 -22.52
CA ARG A 98 0.16 -35.89 -22.64
C ARG A 98 1.19 -35.63 -23.73
N CYS A 99 0.79 -34.99 -24.83
CA CYS A 99 1.71 -34.64 -25.90
C CYS A 99 2.78 -33.65 -25.42
N VAL A 100 2.41 -32.72 -24.55
CA VAL A 100 3.29 -31.66 -24.01
C VAL A 100 4.24 -32.23 -22.97
N GLU A 101 3.73 -33.03 -22.04
CA GLU A 101 4.54 -33.73 -21.02
C GLU A 101 5.62 -34.62 -21.67
N SER A 102 5.32 -35.22 -22.83
CA SER A 102 6.26 -36.09 -23.56
C SER A 102 7.38 -35.36 -24.32
N GLN A 103 7.37 -34.02 -24.39
CA GLN A 103 8.39 -33.25 -25.12
C GLN A 103 9.74 -33.17 -24.38
N GLY A 104 9.75 -33.35 -23.04
CA GLY A 104 10.98 -33.52 -22.25
C GLY A 104 11.91 -32.30 -22.14
N VAL A 105 11.52 -31.12 -22.65
CA VAL A 105 12.29 -29.88 -22.53
C VAL A 105 11.72 -29.07 -21.36
N SER A 106 12.46 -28.95 -20.27
CA SER A 106 12.08 -28.08 -19.16
C SER A 106 12.61 -26.67 -19.36
N ILE A 107 11.74 -25.67 -19.24
CA ILE A 107 12.10 -24.24 -19.32
C ILE A 107 11.65 -23.56 -18.03
N GLU A 108 12.47 -22.68 -17.47
CA GLU A 108 12.13 -21.95 -16.25
C GLU A 108 11.54 -20.57 -16.57
N LEU A 109 10.41 -20.25 -15.94
CA LEU A 109 9.75 -18.95 -16.02
C LEU A 109 9.23 -18.59 -14.62
N TRP A 110 9.67 -17.45 -14.08
CA TRP A 110 9.26 -16.95 -12.75
C TRP A 110 9.39 -18.00 -11.62
N GLY A 111 10.52 -18.73 -11.60
CA GLY A 111 10.82 -19.72 -10.57
C GLY A 111 10.03 -21.03 -10.69
N ARG A 112 9.35 -21.26 -11.83
CA ARG A 112 8.68 -22.54 -12.15
C ARG A 112 9.22 -23.15 -13.43
N SER A 113 9.32 -24.48 -13.43
CA SER A 113 9.63 -25.27 -14.61
C SER A 113 8.36 -25.60 -15.40
N TYR A 114 8.40 -25.36 -16.71
CA TYR A 114 7.35 -25.68 -17.69
C TYR A 114 7.88 -26.66 -18.74
N TYR A 115 7.01 -27.45 -19.34
CA TYR A 115 7.36 -28.41 -20.39
C TYR A 115 7.40 -27.74 -21.76
N GLY A 116 8.41 -26.89 -21.97
CA GLY A 116 8.65 -26.19 -23.22
C GLY A 116 7.84 -24.90 -23.38
N VAL A 117 8.07 -24.23 -24.51
CA VAL A 117 7.40 -22.95 -24.85
C VAL A 117 5.91 -23.15 -25.11
N SER A 118 5.52 -24.32 -25.62
CA SER A 118 4.12 -24.70 -25.83
C SER A 118 3.35 -24.74 -24.50
N ASP A 119 3.92 -25.31 -23.43
CA ASP A 119 3.29 -25.36 -22.11
C ASP A 119 3.06 -23.95 -21.53
N VAL A 120 4.04 -23.06 -21.65
CA VAL A 120 3.90 -21.65 -21.27
C VAL A 120 2.76 -20.99 -22.06
N ALA A 121 2.77 -21.09 -23.40
CA ALA A 121 1.72 -20.51 -24.24
C ALA A 121 0.32 -21.01 -23.82
N MET A 122 0.18 -22.31 -23.54
CA MET A 122 -1.09 -22.87 -23.10
C MET A 122 -1.49 -22.45 -21.69
N LYS A 123 -0.58 -22.39 -20.71
CA LYS A 123 -0.94 -22.02 -19.33
C LYS A 123 -1.29 -20.55 -19.20
N PHE A 124 -0.66 -19.69 -20.01
CA PHE A 124 -0.92 -18.25 -20.04
C PHE A 124 -1.99 -17.85 -21.06
N GLY A 125 -2.48 -18.77 -21.89
CA GLY A 125 -3.53 -18.48 -22.87
C GLY A 125 -3.04 -17.63 -24.05
N LEU A 126 -1.76 -17.75 -24.40
CA LEU A 126 -1.08 -17.00 -25.45
C LEU A 126 -0.95 -17.82 -26.75
N LYS A 127 -0.79 -17.13 -27.88
CA LYS A 127 -0.52 -17.77 -29.17
C LYS A 127 0.94 -18.25 -29.22
N TYR A 128 1.14 -19.56 -29.42
CA TYR A 128 2.48 -20.16 -29.47
C TYR A 128 3.35 -19.54 -30.57
N ALA A 129 2.81 -19.34 -31.77
CA ALA A 129 3.56 -18.77 -32.89
C ALA A 129 4.11 -17.38 -32.55
N ALA A 130 3.31 -16.51 -31.92
CA ALA A 130 3.73 -15.17 -31.53
C ALA A 130 4.81 -15.21 -30.44
N LEU A 131 4.69 -16.12 -29.46
CA LEU A 131 5.70 -16.31 -28.42
C LEU A 131 7.04 -16.75 -28.99
N VAL A 132 7.04 -17.70 -29.94
CA VAL A 132 8.27 -18.16 -30.61
C VAL A 132 8.90 -17.05 -31.45
N TRP A 133 8.10 -16.25 -32.15
CA TRP A 133 8.61 -15.10 -32.92
C TRP A 133 9.33 -14.10 -32.01
N ARG A 134 8.73 -13.68 -30.88
CA ARG A 134 9.38 -12.74 -29.95
C ARG A 134 10.65 -13.32 -29.29
N MET A 135 10.68 -14.63 -29.05
CA MET A 135 11.89 -15.28 -28.56
C MET A 135 13.03 -15.26 -29.59
N ARG A 136 12.72 -15.31 -30.90
CA ARG A 136 13.73 -15.16 -31.97
C ARG A 136 14.29 -13.75 -32.07
N ASP A 137 13.50 -12.76 -31.70
CA ASP A 137 13.91 -11.35 -31.64
C ASP A 137 14.88 -11.05 -30.48
N GLY A 138 15.27 -12.07 -29.69
CA GLY A 138 16.27 -11.95 -28.62
C GLY A 138 15.72 -11.40 -27.31
N THR A 139 14.40 -11.24 -27.20
CA THR A 139 13.76 -10.91 -25.91
C THR A 139 13.75 -12.15 -25.01
N GLY A 140 14.24 -12.02 -23.77
CA GLY A 140 14.19 -13.12 -22.81
C GLY A 140 12.77 -13.60 -22.55
N LEU A 141 12.58 -14.88 -22.23
CA LEU A 141 11.26 -15.53 -22.11
C LEU A 141 10.30 -14.76 -21.18
N GLU A 142 10.77 -14.29 -20.03
CA GLU A 142 9.96 -13.52 -19.08
C GLU A 142 9.43 -12.21 -19.68
N GLN A 143 10.29 -11.49 -20.41
CA GLN A 143 9.94 -10.22 -21.02
C GLN A 143 9.01 -10.45 -22.23
N ALA A 144 9.24 -11.51 -23.00
CA ALA A 144 8.38 -11.90 -24.12
C ALA A 144 6.95 -12.22 -23.64
N VAL A 145 6.81 -13.03 -22.59
CA VAL A 145 5.50 -13.36 -22.01
C VAL A 145 4.83 -12.11 -21.43
N LYS A 146 5.58 -11.25 -20.74
CA LYS A 146 5.02 -10.00 -20.18
C LYS A 146 4.47 -9.08 -21.25
N THR A 147 5.24 -8.80 -22.30
CA THR A 147 4.80 -7.90 -23.37
C THR A 147 3.61 -8.51 -24.14
N MET A 148 3.58 -9.84 -24.32
CA MET A 148 2.43 -10.50 -24.94
C MET A 148 1.15 -10.42 -24.10
N LEU A 149 1.24 -10.56 -22.78
CA LEU A 149 0.07 -10.39 -21.90
C LEU A 149 -0.48 -8.96 -21.97
N GLU A 150 0.38 -7.97 -22.21
CA GLU A 150 -0.03 -6.56 -22.32
C GLU A 150 -0.64 -6.20 -23.68
N GLU A 151 -0.17 -6.81 -24.77
CA GLU A 151 -0.52 -6.43 -26.15
C GLU A 151 -1.49 -7.39 -26.87
N GLU A 152 -1.59 -8.64 -26.45
CA GLU A 152 -2.39 -9.67 -27.13
C GLU A 152 -3.59 -10.15 -26.29
N PRO A 153 -4.68 -10.58 -26.95
CA PRO A 153 -5.83 -11.14 -26.26
C PRO A 153 -5.47 -12.44 -25.55
N VAL A 154 -5.91 -12.56 -24.31
CA VAL A 154 -5.60 -13.69 -23.42
C VAL A 154 -6.82 -14.60 -23.29
N ILE A 155 -6.63 -15.91 -23.47
CA ILE A 155 -7.68 -16.90 -23.21
C ILE A 155 -7.51 -17.51 -21.84
N PHE A 156 -8.44 -17.25 -20.92
CA PHE A 156 -8.43 -17.81 -19.58
C PHE A 156 -9.78 -18.47 -19.23
N ARG A 157 -9.74 -19.77 -18.87
CA ARG A 157 -10.92 -20.60 -18.57
C ARG A 157 -12.02 -20.56 -19.65
N GLY A 158 -11.63 -20.55 -20.92
CA GLY A 158 -12.56 -20.55 -22.07
C GLY A 158 -13.19 -19.19 -22.39
N LYS A 159 -12.82 -18.12 -21.68
CA LYS A 159 -13.18 -16.74 -22.02
C LYS A 159 -11.97 -16.04 -22.66
N GLN A 160 -12.21 -15.29 -23.72
CA GLN A 160 -11.21 -14.42 -24.34
C GLN A 160 -11.32 -13.01 -23.72
N TYR A 161 -10.19 -12.46 -23.29
CA TYR A 161 -10.03 -11.11 -22.76
C TYR A 161 -9.21 -10.29 -23.76
N GLU A 162 -9.53 -9.02 -23.97
CA GLU A 162 -8.80 -8.17 -24.92
C GLU A 162 -7.39 -7.89 -24.43
N ASN A 163 -7.23 -7.58 -23.14
CA ASN A 163 -5.93 -7.37 -22.51
C ASN A 163 -5.83 -8.08 -21.15
N PHE A 164 -4.61 -8.28 -20.64
CA PHE A 164 -4.38 -8.80 -19.28
C PHE A 164 -4.98 -7.91 -18.18
N VAL A 165 -5.15 -6.61 -18.44
CA VAL A 165 -5.82 -5.68 -17.52
C VAL A 165 -7.29 -6.07 -17.32
N ASP A 166 -7.98 -6.47 -18.37
CA ASP A 166 -9.40 -6.87 -18.31
C ASP A 166 -9.55 -8.19 -17.56
N LEU A 167 -8.63 -9.12 -17.79
CA LEU A 167 -8.54 -10.36 -17.00
C LEU A 167 -8.34 -10.05 -15.51
N CYS A 168 -7.42 -9.15 -15.16
CA CYS A 168 -7.16 -8.77 -13.78
C CYS A 168 -8.36 -8.05 -13.13
N ALA A 169 -9.08 -7.24 -13.90
CA ALA A 169 -10.26 -6.49 -13.46
C ALA A 169 -11.43 -7.41 -13.08
N GLU A 170 -11.69 -8.47 -13.85
CA GLU A 170 -12.71 -9.49 -13.57
C GLU A 170 -12.48 -10.15 -12.20
N TYR A 171 -11.22 -10.39 -11.83
CA TYR A 171 -10.85 -10.99 -10.54
C TYR A 171 -10.58 -9.95 -9.43
N HIS A 172 -10.83 -8.66 -9.69
CA HIS A 172 -10.62 -7.55 -8.76
C HIS A 172 -9.19 -7.46 -8.19
N ILE A 173 -8.17 -7.75 -9.01
CA ILE A 173 -6.76 -7.68 -8.63
C ILE A 173 -6.03 -6.71 -9.56
N GLN A 174 -5.03 -6.00 -9.04
CA GLN A 174 -4.17 -5.14 -9.84
C GLN A 174 -3.10 -5.97 -10.59
N PRO A 175 -2.82 -5.69 -11.89
CA PRO A 175 -1.84 -6.43 -12.67
C PRO A 175 -0.46 -6.56 -12.00
N GLY A 176 -0.01 -5.50 -11.32
CA GLY A 176 1.25 -5.51 -10.56
C GLY A 176 1.30 -6.61 -9.48
N ASN A 177 0.21 -6.80 -8.75
CA ASN A 177 0.11 -7.85 -7.73
C ASN A 177 0.14 -9.24 -8.36
N VAL A 178 -0.44 -9.41 -9.56
CA VAL A 178 -0.40 -10.68 -10.28
C VAL A 178 1.03 -11.01 -10.71
N TYR A 179 1.77 -10.04 -11.27
CA TYR A 179 3.17 -10.22 -11.63
C TYR A 179 4.08 -10.54 -10.43
N GLU A 180 3.89 -9.87 -9.29
CA GLU A 180 4.61 -10.20 -8.06
C GLU A 180 4.31 -11.63 -7.59
N ARG A 181 3.04 -12.04 -7.63
CA ARG A 181 2.62 -13.41 -7.30
C ARG A 181 3.23 -14.44 -8.24
N LEU A 182 3.27 -14.15 -9.54
CA LEU A 182 3.93 -14.99 -10.53
C LEU A 182 5.43 -15.14 -10.22
N ARG A 183 6.12 -14.04 -9.87
CA ARG A 183 7.54 -14.07 -9.43
C ARG A 183 7.77 -14.89 -8.16
N TYR A 184 6.80 -14.99 -7.28
CA TYR A 184 6.84 -15.91 -6.13
C TYR A 184 6.59 -17.38 -6.50
N GLY A 185 6.50 -17.69 -7.79
CA GLY A 185 6.25 -19.04 -8.28
C GLY A 185 4.81 -19.50 -8.04
N LEU A 186 3.81 -18.60 -8.06
CA LEU A 186 2.41 -19.01 -8.11
C LEU A 186 1.99 -19.29 -9.57
N THR A 187 0.98 -20.14 -9.77
CA THR A 187 0.35 -20.28 -11.09
C THR A 187 -0.43 -19.03 -11.44
N LEU A 188 -0.72 -18.79 -12.72
CA LEU A 188 -1.61 -17.70 -13.13
C LEU A 188 -2.98 -17.78 -12.44
N GLU A 189 -3.52 -18.99 -12.28
CA GLU A 189 -4.77 -19.23 -11.59
C GLU A 189 -4.69 -18.89 -10.10
N ASP A 190 -3.67 -19.33 -9.39
CA ASP A 190 -3.45 -18.98 -7.98
C ASP A 190 -3.17 -17.49 -7.81
N ALA A 191 -2.47 -16.88 -8.77
CA ALA A 191 -2.15 -15.46 -8.74
C ALA A 191 -3.42 -14.60 -8.86
N LEU A 192 -4.42 -15.07 -9.60
CA LEU A 192 -5.73 -14.39 -9.78
C LEU A 192 -6.78 -14.77 -8.72
N THR A 193 -6.71 -15.95 -8.12
CA THR A 193 -7.79 -16.44 -7.23
C THR A 193 -7.42 -16.39 -5.76
N ARG A 194 -6.13 -16.41 -5.41
CA ARG A 194 -5.72 -16.41 -4.01
C ARG A 194 -6.01 -15.06 -3.39
N GLY A 195 -6.96 -15.03 -2.44
CA GLY A 195 -7.30 -13.84 -1.67
C GLY A 195 -6.07 -13.24 -1.01
N ILE A 196 -6.02 -11.91 -0.95
CA ILE A 196 -5.02 -11.20 -0.14
C ILE A 196 -5.22 -11.67 1.30
N LYS A 197 -4.31 -12.49 1.83
CA LYS A 197 -4.27 -12.71 3.27
C LYS A 197 -4.09 -11.32 3.87
N ASN A 198 -5.04 -10.85 4.68
CA ASN A 198 -4.87 -9.61 5.42
C ASN A 198 -3.59 -9.77 6.26
N THR A 199 -2.50 -9.15 5.81
CA THR A 199 -1.18 -9.17 6.47
C THR A 199 -1.18 -8.25 7.69
N GLY A 200 -2.17 -8.43 8.56
CA GLY A 200 -2.23 -7.78 9.85
C GLY A 200 -2.56 -8.84 10.86
N ASN A 201 -1.59 -9.18 11.71
CA ASN A 201 -1.86 -9.80 13.01
C ASN A 201 -2.80 -8.85 13.77
N ARG A 202 -4.11 -8.94 13.53
CA ARG A 202 -5.14 -8.24 14.31
C ARG A 202 -5.25 -8.96 15.64
N ARG A 203 -4.26 -8.74 16.51
CA ARG A 203 -4.36 -9.12 17.90
C ARG A 203 -5.40 -8.19 18.50
N THR A 204 -6.59 -8.72 18.73
CA THR A 204 -7.65 -7.99 19.43
C THR A 204 -7.22 -7.76 20.88
N ILE A 205 -7.66 -6.66 21.45
CA ILE A 205 -7.23 -6.18 22.76
C ILE A 205 -8.44 -5.81 23.55
N TYR A 206 -8.51 -6.31 24.78
CA TYR A 206 -9.54 -5.94 25.73
C TYR A 206 -8.98 -4.88 26.67
N TYR A 207 -9.65 -3.73 26.73
CA TYR A 207 -9.28 -2.63 27.61
C TYR A 207 -10.55 -1.95 28.14
N GLU A 208 -10.64 -1.77 29.46
CA GLU A 208 -11.81 -1.19 30.16
C GLU A 208 -13.17 -1.79 29.74
N GLY A 209 -13.23 -3.11 29.53
CA GLY A 209 -14.45 -3.81 29.15
C GLY A 209 -14.91 -3.62 27.69
N LYS A 210 -14.08 -2.99 26.85
CA LYS A 210 -14.29 -2.87 25.39
C LYS A 210 -13.24 -3.64 24.62
N GLU A 211 -13.64 -4.25 23.51
CA GLU A 211 -12.73 -4.93 22.58
C GLU A 211 -12.31 -3.98 21.45
N TYR A 212 -11.00 -3.90 21.22
CA TYR A 212 -10.38 -3.11 20.17
C TYR A 212 -9.71 -4.03 19.14
N PRO A 213 -9.90 -3.80 17.82
CA PRO A 213 -9.33 -4.67 16.79
C PRO A 213 -7.79 -4.66 16.70
N SER A 214 -7.15 -3.60 17.20
CA SER A 214 -5.69 -3.44 17.20
C SER A 214 -5.21 -2.43 18.24
N HIS A 215 -3.91 -2.45 18.57
CA HIS A 215 -3.25 -1.40 19.36
C HIS A 215 -3.52 0.00 18.79
N ARG A 216 -3.52 0.13 17.46
CA ARG A 216 -3.77 1.40 16.79
C ARG A 216 -5.18 1.92 17.03
N ASP A 217 -6.18 1.04 17.03
CA ASP A 217 -7.57 1.43 17.24
C ASP A 217 -7.83 1.82 18.70
N LEU A 218 -7.21 1.12 19.66
CA LEU A 218 -7.21 1.53 21.06
C LEU A 218 -6.58 2.92 21.22
N CYS A 219 -5.39 3.15 20.67
CA CYS A 219 -4.73 4.45 20.73
C CYS A 219 -5.59 5.57 20.13
N ARG A 220 -6.19 5.34 18.97
CA ARG A 220 -7.06 6.33 18.30
C ARG A 220 -8.29 6.68 19.11
N ALA A 221 -8.91 5.71 19.79
CA ALA A 221 -10.09 5.95 20.61
C ALA A 221 -9.83 6.93 21.77
N TYR A 222 -8.58 7.00 22.26
CA TYR A 222 -8.16 7.91 23.35
C TYR A 222 -7.37 9.13 22.82
N GLY A 223 -7.30 9.32 21.50
CA GLY A 223 -6.59 10.42 20.86
C GLY A 223 -5.08 10.35 21.06
N LEU A 224 -4.50 9.15 20.99
CA LEU A 224 -3.06 8.89 21.11
C LEU A 224 -2.50 8.30 19.82
N SER A 225 -1.24 8.60 19.53
CA SER A 225 -0.48 7.93 18.47
C SER A 225 0.13 6.62 18.96
N GLU A 226 -0.15 5.53 18.25
CA GLU A 226 0.48 4.21 18.46
C GLU A 226 2.00 4.30 18.49
N LEU A 227 2.58 5.15 17.62
CA LEU A 227 4.02 5.38 17.58
C LEU A 227 4.50 6.05 18.87
N CYS A 228 3.77 7.03 19.39
CA CYS A 228 4.13 7.72 20.62
C CYS A 228 4.17 6.76 21.82
N VAL A 229 3.17 5.86 21.93
CA VAL A 229 3.13 4.80 22.96
C VAL A 229 4.30 3.84 22.80
N ARG A 230 4.56 3.36 21.57
CA ARG A 230 5.67 2.42 21.31
C ARG A 230 7.04 3.02 21.57
N GLU A 231 7.23 4.31 21.34
CA GLU A 231 8.47 5.01 21.71
C GLU A 231 8.70 4.96 23.23
N GLN A 232 7.64 5.01 24.05
CA GLN A 232 7.78 4.88 25.51
C GLN A 232 8.22 3.47 25.91
N THR A 233 7.60 2.44 25.33
CA THR A 233 8.01 1.03 25.53
C THR A 233 9.45 0.76 25.05
N ARG A 234 9.97 1.53 24.10
CA ARG A 234 11.35 1.39 23.62
C ARG A 234 12.38 2.05 24.55
N ARG A 235 12.01 3.18 25.16
CA ARG A 235 12.89 3.97 26.02
C ARG A 235 12.87 3.50 27.47
N ASN A 236 11.73 2.96 27.91
CA ASN A 236 11.45 2.61 29.30
C ASN A 236 11.06 1.13 29.40
N PRO A 237 11.26 0.48 30.56
CA PRO A 237 10.89 -0.92 30.79
C PRO A 237 9.38 -1.08 31.04
N LEU A 238 8.55 -0.54 30.15
CA LEU A 238 7.08 -0.56 30.26
C LEU A 238 6.46 -1.46 29.20
N GLN A 239 5.44 -2.24 29.57
CA GLN A 239 4.62 -2.93 28.57
C GLN A 239 3.73 -1.93 27.83
N PHE A 240 3.15 -2.36 26.71
CA PHE A 240 2.34 -1.46 25.87
C PHE A 240 1.16 -0.84 26.63
N LEU A 241 0.43 -1.62 27.44
CA LEU A 241 -0.73 -1.12 28.19
C LEU A 241 -0.32 -0.14 29.28
N ASP A 242 0.79 -0.37 29.97
CA ASP A 242 1.30 0.55 31.00
C ASP A 242 1.73 1.88 30.38
N ALA A 243 2.45 1.81 29.25
CA ALA A 243 2.84 3.00 28.48
C ALA A 243 1.62 3.76 27.93
N PHE A 244 0.59 3.03 27.49
CA PHE A 244 -0.67 3.62 27.04
C PHE A 244 -1.38 4.34 28.19
N GLN A 245 -1.55 3.68 29.34
CA GLN A 245 -2.19 4.25 30.53
C GLN A 245 -1.45 5.50 31.00
N LEU A 246 -0.12 5.46 31.05
CA LEU A 246 0.70 6.59 31.44
C LEU A 246 0.44 7.83 30.56
N LEU A 247 0.23 7.65 29.25
CA LEU A 247 -0.11 8.75 28.36
C LEU A 247 -1.56 9.22 28.49
N VAL A 248 -2.48 8.33 28.88
CA VAL A 248 -3.87 8.72 29.24
C VAL A 248 -3.85 9.58 30.50
N ASP A 249 -3.17 9.13 31.55
CA ASP A 249 -3.01 9.85 32.82
C ASP A 249 -2.35 11.22 32.60
N LEU A 250 -1.33 11.28 31.72
CA LEU A 250 -0.70 12.54 31.30
C LEU A 250 -1.72 13.49 30.67
N LYS A 251 -2.60 13.01 29.77
CA LYS A 251 -3.63 13.85 29.14
C LYS A 251 -4.60 14.41 30.18
N GLU A 252 -5.00 13.59 31.14
CA GLU A 252 -5.90 14.00 32.21
C GLU A 252 -5.27 15.06 33.11
N GLN A 253 -4.02 14.88 33.54
CA GLN A 253 -3.31 15.85 34.38
C GLN A 253 -2.91 17.13 33.64
N ALA A 254 -2.65 17.05 32.33
CA ALA A 254 -2.29 18.20 31.51
C ALA A 254 -3.50 18.96 30.93
N GLY A 255 -4.73 18.56 31.24
CA GLY A 255 -5.93 19.18 30.68
C GLY A 255 -6.03 19.05 29.15
N ILE A 256 -5.53 17.94 28.58
CA ILE A 256 -5.61 17.66 27.15
C ILE A 256 -6.87 16.85 26.88
N PRO A 257 -7.83 17.35 26.09
CA PRO A 257 -9.07 16.64 25.82
C PRO A 257 -8.82 15.36 25.03
N ARG A 258 -9.74 14.39 25.14
CA ARG A 258 -9.60 13.08 24.49
C ARG A 258 -9.57 13.20 22.96
N GLU A 259 -10.28 14.18 22.42
CA GLU A 259 -10.39 14.49 21.00
C GLU A 259 -9.09 15.06 20.42
N GLU A 260 -8.26 15.71 21.24
CA GLU A 260 -6.99 16.29 20.79
C GLU A 260 -5.94 15.17 20.64
N TYR A 261 -5.50 14.98 19.40
CA TYR A 261 -4.62 13.87 19.04
C TYR A 261 -3.16 14.14 19.45
N LEU A 262 -2.63 13.31 20.34
CA LEU A 262 -1.28 13.42 20.87
C LEU A 262 -0.28 12.57 20.06
N ASN A 263 0.50 13.25 19.21
CA ASN A 263 1.55 12.62 18.40
C ASN A 263 2.90 12.51 19.10
N TYR A 264 3.15 13.39 20.06
CA TYR A 264 4.39 13.51 20.82
C TYR A 264 4.04 14.10 22.19
N ILE A 265 4.93 13.92 23.17
CA ILE A 265 4.79 14.52 24.50
C ILE A 265 5.23 15.99 24.42
N PRO A 266 4.35 16.97 24.63
CA PRO A 266 4.72 18.38 24.61
C PRO A 266 5.68 18.72 25.75
N GLY A 267 6.43 19.80 25.57
CA GLY A 267 7.28 20.38 26.61
C GLY A 267 6.46 21.04 27.72
N CYS A 268 5.49 21.84 27.29
CA CYS A 268 4.51 22.46 28.17
C CYS A 268 3.23 22.76 27.39
N ARG A 269 2.13 22.98 28.10
CA ARG A 269 0.85 23.43 27.57
C ARG A 269 0.44 24.70 28.27
N VAL A 270 0.07 25.72 27.50
CA VAL A 270 -0.35 27.04 28.02
C VAL A 270 -1.63 27.44 27.31
N ARG A 271 -2.71 27.65 28.08
CA ARG A 271 -4.02 28.09 27.57
C ARG A 271 -4.52 27.24 26.39
N GLY A 272 -4.39 25.92 26.52
CA GLY A 272 -4.78 24.95 25.49
C GLY A 272 -3.81 24.79 24.31
N LYS A 273 -2.72 25.56 24.23
CA LYS A 273 -1.71 25.44 23.18
C LYS A 273 -0.53 24.59 23.63
N ASN A 274 -0.20 23.54 22.88
CA ASN A 274 0.96 22.70 23.12
C ASN A 274 2.23 23.33 22.54
N TYR A 275 3.25 23.46 23.36
CA TYR A 275 4.59 23.87 22.94
C TYR A 275 5.52 22.66 22.95
N LYS A 276 6.25 22.46 21.84
CA LYS A 276 7.20 21.34 21.72
C LYS A 276 8.26 21.35 22.83
N THR A 277 8.69 22.53 23.26
CA THR A 277 9.64 22.72 24.36
C THR A 277 9.26 23.95 25.17
N ALA A 278 9.54 23.94 26.47
CA ALA A 278 9.45 25.11 27.34
C ALA A 278 10.25 26.32 26.81
N ALA A 279 11.42 26.05 26.22
CA ALA A 279 12.25 27.07 25.57
C ALA A 279 11.53 27.82 24.43
N ARG A 280 10.66 27.15 23.66
CA ARG A 280 9.89 27.80 22.59
C ARG A 280 8.85 28.76 23.16
N PHE A 281 8.27 28.44 24.31
CA PHE A 281 7.38 29.33 25.04
C PHE A 281 8.16 30.51 25.64
N ALA A 282 9.31 30.25 26.28
CA ALA A 282 10.20 31.30 26.82
C ALA A 282 10.62 32.33 25.77
N ALA A 283 10.84 31.88 24.53
CA ALA A 283 11.20 32.74 23.41
C ALA A 283 10.11 33.77 23.05
N GLU A 284 8.82 33.49 23.34
CA GLU A 284 7.73 34.47 23.14
C GLU A 284 7.91 35.70 24.06
N PHE A 285 8.62 35.55 25.19
CA PHE A 285 8.98 36.63 26.10
C PHE A 285 10.41 37.16 25.91
N GLY A 286 11.12 36.71 24.86
CA GLY A 286 12.52 37.06 24.63
C GLY A 286 13.51 36.43 25.63
N ILE A 287 13.09 35.41 26.39
CA ILE A 287 13.95 34.67 27.31
C ILE A 287 14.62 33.52 26.57
N THR A 288 15.95 33.44 26.65
CA THR A 288 16.70 32.35 26.01
C THR A 288 16.54 31.04 26.78
N ALA A 289 16.63 29.91 26.08
CA ALA A 289 16.60 28.58 26.69
C ALA A 289 17.64 28.43 27.81
N SER A 290 18.86 28.92 27.57
CA SER A 290 19.94 28.86 28.55
C SER A 290 19.61 29.66 29.80
N THR A 291 19.02 30.85 29.68
CA THR A 291 18.58 31.65 30.83
C THR A 291 17.56 30.88 31.66
N LEU A 292 16.51 30.35 31.02
CA LEU A 292 15.43 29.64 31.71
C LEU A 292 15.93 28.39 32.46
N TYR A 293 16.65 27.50 31.79
CA TYR A 293 17.11 26.25 32.41
C TYR A 293 18.21 26.48 33.45
N THR A 294 19.10 27.45 33.23
CA THR A 294 20.11 27.84 34.25
C THR A 294 19.42 28.41 35.48
N TYR A 295 18.36 29.20 35.30
CA TYR A 295 17.57 29.74 36.40
C TYR A 295 16.91 28.62 37.20
N LYS A 296 16.14 27.75 36.51
CA LYS A 296 15.49 26.58 37.09
C LYS A 296 16.46 25.73 37.93
N SER A 297 17.66 25.47 37.41
CA SER A 297 18.68 24.67 38.10
C SER A 297 19.35 25.37 39.29
N ARG A 298 19.41 26.71 39.31
CA ARG A 298 20.03 27.47 40.42
C ARG A 298 19.08 27.72 41.57
N HIS A 299 17.79 27.80 41.28
CA HIS A 299 16.73 28.10 42.22
C HIS A 299 15.93 26.84 42.62
N ASP A 300 16.40 25.65 42.21
CA ASP A 300 15.77 24.35 42.48
C ASP A 300 14.26 24.30 42.16
N CYS A 301 13.83 25.03 41.12
CA CYS A 301 12.42 25.05 40.74
C CYS A 301 12.02 23.69 40.17
N SER A 302 10.90 23.15 40.67
CA SER A 302 10.35 21.87 40.26
C SER A 302 9.87 21.92 38.80
N THR A 303 9.11 22.95 38.45
CA THR A 303 8.54 23.17 37.12
C THR A 303 9.14 24.39 36.44
N VAL A 304 8.96 24.48 35.12
CA VAL A 304 9.33 25.66 34.34
C VAL A 304 8.46 26.87 34.71
N PHE A 305 7.18 26.66 35.06
CA PHE A 305 6.28 27.75 35.42
C PHE A 305 6.62 28.38 36.77
N GLU A 306 7.02 27.57 37.75
CA GLU A 306 7.58 28.07 39.02
C GLU A 306 8.82 28.94 38.79
N ALA A 307 9.69 28.56 37.83
CA ALA A 307 10.82 29.39 37.46
C ALA A 307 10.39 30.73 36.85
N PHE A 308 9.34 30.75 36.01
CA PHE A 308 8.80 32.00 35.48
C PHE A 308 8.18 32.89 36.54
N GLU A 309 7.46 32.33 37.51
CA GLU A 309 6.89 33.06 38.64
C GLU A 309 7.99 33.72 39.49
N GLN A 310 9.04 32.96 39.86
CA GLN A 310 10.18 33.53 40.59
C GLN A 310 10.91 34.60 39.77
N MET A 311 11.03 34.41 38.44
CA MET A 311 11.58 35.44 37.55
C MET A 311 10.69 36.70 37.50
N GLN A 312 9.37 36.62 37.71
CA GLN A 312 8.51 37.79 37.77
C GLN A 312 8.79 38.65 39.01
N GLU A 313 9.14 38.02 40.14
CA GLU A 313 9.45 38.70 41.39
C GLU A 313 10.84 39.36 41.39
N GLU A 314 11.74 38.93 40.50
CA GLU A 314 13.09 39.51 40.43
C GLU A 314 13.09 40.98 40.01
N VAL A 315 13.58 41.83 40.90
CA VAL A 315 13.84 43.24 40.64
C VAL A 315 15.34 43.52 40.55
N ARG A 316 15.70 44.55 39.78
CA ARG A 316 17.04 45.11 39.67
C ARG A 316 17.00 46.60 39.96
N CYS A 317 18.09 47.12 40.52
CA CYS A 317 18.22 48.52 40.84
C CYS A 317 18.54 49.33 39.57
N ALA A 318 17.78 50.40 39.34
CA ALA A 318 18.02 51.42 38.32
C ALA A 318 18.08 52.81 38.99
N TYR A 319 18.71 53.76 38.29
CA TYR A 319 18.84 55.14 38.74
C TYR A 319 17.90 56.02 37.93
N LEU A 320 17.10 56.83 38.61
CA LEU A 320 16.09 57.67 37.98
C LEU A 320 16.74 58.96 37.48
N LYS A 321 16.87 59.07 36.15
CA LYS A 321 17.42 60.24 35.47
C LYS A 321 16.37 60.82 34.54
N GLU A 322 16.01 62.08 34.74
CA GLU A 322 14.97 62.77 33.96
C GLU A 322 13.64 61.99 33.89
N GLY A 323 13.25 61.34 34.99
CA GLY A 323 12.02 60.54 35.06
C GLY A 323 12.11 59.15 34.42
N LYS A 324 13.26 58.76 33.85
CA LYS A 324 13.46 57.43 33.23
C LYS A 324 14.45 56.59 34.06
N PRO A 325 14.16 55.30 34.28
CA PRO A 325 15.11 54.41 34.95
C PRO A 325 16.27 54.06 33.98
N GLU A 326 17.50 54.49 34.30
CA GLU A 326 18.74 54.08 33.62
C GLU A 326 19.57 53.15 34.51
N PHE A 327 20.13 52.07 33.95
CA PHE A 327 20.99 51.16 34.71
C PHE A 327 22.39 51.74 34.91
N TYR A 328 23.05 51.36 35.99
CA TYR A 328 24.43 51.80 36.28
C TYR A 328 25.40 51.54 35.12
N SER A 329 25.28 50.36 34.48
CA SER A 329 26.08 49.97 33.33
C SER A 329 25.88 50.88 32.12
N ASP A 330 24.68 51.43 31.94
CA ASP A 330 24.39 52.34 30.83
C ASP A 330 24.80 53.78 31.14
N LEU A 331 24.74 54.17 32.42
CA LEU A 331 25.29 55.44 32.90
C LEU A 331 26.81 55.49 32.74
N LEU A 332 27.53 54.39 33.05
CA LEU A 332 28.98 54.27 32.89
C LEU A 332 29.46 54.39 31.44
N LYS A 333 28.60 54.16 30.44
CA LYS A 333 28.93 54.39 29.02
C LYS A 333 28.99 55.88 28.67
N LYS A 334 28.33 56.72 29.47
CA LYS A 334 28.14 58.15 29.20
C LYS A 334 28.91 59.05 30.19
N TYR A 335 29.18 58.56 31.39
CA TYR A 335 29.75 59.33 32.50
C TYR A 335 30.77 58.52 33.29
N ASP A 336 31.72 59.21 33.91
CA ASP A 336 32.64 58.59 34.87
C ASP A 336 31.96 58.29 36.21
N ASP A 337 32.48 57.28 36.92
CA ASP A 337 31.99 56.81 38.22
C ASP A 337 31.82 57.96 39.24
N TYR A 338 32.77 58.89 39.25
CA TYR A 338 32.72 60.09 40.11
C TYR A 338 31.56 61.02 39.72
N GLN A 339 31.30 61.21 38.43
CA GLN A 339 30.21 62.06 37.95
C GLN A 339 28.85 61.46 38.31
N ILE A 340 28.68 60.14 38.18
CA ILE A 340 27.43 59.44 38.54
C ILE A 340 27.14 59.58 40.03
N LYS A 341 28.16 59.39 40.88
CA LYS A 341 28.02 59.57 42.34
C LYS A 341 27.67 61.01 42.72
N LYS A 342 28.25 61.99 42.02
CA LYS A 342 27.96 63.43 42.24
C LYS A 342 26.55 63.82 41.82
N MET A 343 25.94 63.12 40.85
CA MET A 343 24.56 63.38 40.41
C MET A 343 23.49 62.96 41.45
N ASN A 344 23.85 62.14 42.45
CA ASN A 344 22.96 61.71 43.54
C ASN A 344 21.58 61.23 43.06
N LEU A 345 21.55 60.40 42.00
CA LEU A 345 20.32 59.92 41.37
C LEU A 345 19.55 58.97 42.31
N GLU A 346 18.22 59.10 42.31
CA GLU A 346 17.33 58.24 43.10
C GLU A 346 17.38 56.79 42.60
N LYS A 347 17.43 55.83 43.53
CA LYS A 347 17.43 54.40 43.21
C LYS A 347 16.01 53.86 43.19
N VAL A 348 15.62 53.25 42.08
CA VAL A 348 14.31 52.63 41.89
C VAL A 348 14.49 51.14 41.57
N ALA A 349 13.66 50.30 42.20
CA ALA A 349 13.58 48.89 41.86
C ALA A 349 12.72 48.72 40.61
N VAL A 350 13.28 48.14 39.55
CA VAL A 350 12.57 47.83 38.31
C VAL A 350 12.62 46.32 38.04
N PRO A 351 11.58 45.71 37.45
CA PRO A 351 11.61 44.30 37.12
C PRO A 351 12.83 43.93 36.26
N ARG A 352 13.48 42.82 36.59
CA ARG A 352 14.59 42.30 35.81
C ARG A 352 14.13 41.81 34.45
N TYR A 353 12.97 41.15 34.42
CA TYR A 353 12.33 40.62 33.22
C TYR A 353 11.00 41.36 32.99
N PRO A 354 11.02 42.52 32.32
CA PRO A 354 9.80 43.31 32.09
C PRO A 354 8.82 42.63 31.12
N THR A 355 9.28 41.74 30.24
CA THR A 355 8.46 41.08 29.21
C THR A 355 7.51 40.03 29.74
N ILE A 356 7.80 39.44 30.90
CA ILE A 356 6.95 38.43 31.54
C ILE A 356 5.97 39.03 32.56
N GLN A 357 6.09 40.33 32.87
CA GLN A 357 5.25 40.98 33.88
C GLN A 357 3.77 40.97 33.47
N GLY A 358 2.88 40.65 34.41
CA GLY A 358 1.44 40.59 34.18
C GLY A 358 0.94 39.36 33.42
N PHE A 359 1.82 38.42 33.08
CA PHE A 359 1.40 37.11 32.58
C PHE A 359 1.05 36.18 33.74
N ASP A 360 -0.09 35.50 33.65
CA ASP A 360 -0.49 34.49 34.62
C ASP A 360 0.08 33.12 34.22
N PHE A 361 1.04 32.63 35.02
CA PHE A 361 1.69 31.33 34.85
C PHE A 361 1.05 30.21 35.68
N HIS A 362 -0.02 30.51 36.41
CA HIS A 362 -0.73 29.54 37.25
C HIS A 362 -1.94 28.96 36.52
N THR A 363 -2.76 29.79 35.88
CA THR A 363 -4.01 29.33 35.25
C THR A 363 -3.74 28.70 33.88
N ASP A 364 -4.24 27.48 33.65
CA ASP A 364 -4.10 26.72 32.39
C ASP A 364 -2.66 26.58 31.88
N CYS A 365 -1.68 26.50 32.80
CA CYS A 365 -0.27 26.33 32.51
C CYS A 365 0.22 25.00 33.11
N TYR A 366 0.60 24.07 32.23
CA TYR A 366 0.98 22.71 32.62
C TYR A 366 2.38 22.37 32.09
N ASP A 367 3.28 22.03 32.99
CA ASP A 367 4.60 21.48 32.64
C ASP A 367 4.44 20.00 32.30
N THR A 368 4.06 19.73 31.06
CA THR A 368 3.74 18.37 30.60
C THR A 368 4.92 17.41 30.66
N LEU A 369 6.16 17.92 30.56
CA LEU A 369 7.35 17.07 30.77
C LEU A 369 7.54 16.71 32.24
N ALA A 370 7.44 17.68 33.15
CA ALA A 370 7.55 17.39 34.58
C ALA A 370 6.45 16.42 35.05
N ILE A 371 5.22 16.59 34.57
CA ILE A 371 4.10 15.69 34.81
C ILE A 371 4.42 14.28 34.29
N TYR A 372 4.87 14.17 33.05
CA TYR A 372 5.23 12.88 32.44
C TYR A 372 6.34 12.17 33.21
N GLU A 373 7.40 12.88 33.61
CA GLU A 373 8.52 12.31 34.37
C GLU A 373 8.07 11.82 35.75
N GLY A 374 7.19 12.59 36.42
CA GLY A 374 6.58 12.18 37.70
C GLY A 374 5.78 10.88 37.56
N LEU A 375 4.89 10.81 36.56
CA LEU A 375 4.09 9.63 36.26
C LEU A 375 4.95 8.42 35.89
N LEU A 376 5.98 8.64 35.06
CA LEU A 376 6.92 7.59 34.65
C LEU A 376 7.64 6.98 35.85
N ASN A 377 8.16 7.81 36.74
CA ASN A 377 8.85 7.35 37.93
C ASN A 377 7.92 6.57 38.85
N GLN A 378 6.68 7.03 39.06
CA GLN A 378 5.67 6.29 39.82
C GLN A 378 5.40 4.91 39.21
N ARG A 379 5.13 4.83 37.90
CA ARG A 379 4.86 3.56 37.22
C ARG A 379 6.05 2.60 37.27
N ILE A 380 7.27 3.11 37.08
CA ILE A 380 8.47 2.28 37.18
C ILE A 380 8.61 1.73 38.60
N MET A 381 8.41 2.55 39.65
CA MET A 381 8.46 2.10 41.05
C MET A 381 7.40 1.04 41.37
N GLU A 382 6.19 1.16 40.82
CA GLU A 382 5.12 0.17 40.95
C GLU A 382 5.53 -1.17 40.31
N ILE A 383 6.18 -1.14 39.16
CA ILE A 383 6.61 -2.34 38.42
C ILE A 383 7.83 -3.00 39.07
N THR A 384 8.78 -2.21 39.59
CA THR A 384 10.03 -2.73 40.18
C THR A 384 9.94 -3.08 41.67
N GLY A 385 8.77 -2.88 42.30
CA GLY A 385 8.53 -3.30 43.67
C GLY A 385 9.40 -2.57 44.70
N GLY A 386 9.54 -1.24 44.58
CA GLY A 386 10.07 -0.39 45.66
C GLY A 386 11.51 -0.67 46.09
N THR A 387 12.39 -1.11 45.17
CA THR A 387 13.84 -1.13 45.44
C THR A 387 14.48 0.18 44.98
N GLN A 388 15.14 0.85 45.93
CA GLN A 388 15.77 2.16 45.78
C GLN A 388 16.73 2.23 44.58
N THR A 389 16.73 3.40 43.93
CA THR A 389 17.66 3.88 42.90
C THR A 389 19.14 3.54 43.15
N PRO A 390 19.92 3.37 42.07
CA PRO A 390 21.18 4.06 41.94
C PRO A 390 21.01 5.25 40.99
N GLN A 391 21.48 6.40 41.47
CA GLN A 391 21.65 7.64 40.73
C GLN A 391 22.36 7.37 39.39
N MET A 392 21.82 7.85 38.27
CA MET A 392 22.59 7.97 37.05
C MET A 392 23.49 9.20 37.17
N GLU A 393 24.69 8.99 37.70
CA GLU A 393 25.81 9.90 37.49
C GLU A 393 26.18 9.94 36.00
N GLY A 394 26.16 11.16 35.45
CA GLY A 394 27.05 11.65 34.40
C GLY A 394 27.37 10.76 33.21
N LEU A 395 26.71 11.03 32.08
CA LEU A 395 27.33 10.86 30.77
C LEU A 395 27.64 12.24 30.19
N LYS A 396 28.95 12.52 30.13
CA LYS A 396 29.60 13.64 29.44
C LYS A 396 29.32 13.63 27.95
#